data_AF-A0A7R8CR15-F1
#
_entry.id   AF-A0A7R8CR15-F1
#
_cell.length_a   1.000
_cell.length_b   1.000
_cell.length_c   1.000
_cell.angle_alpha   90.00
_cell.angle_beta   90.00
_cell.angle_gamma   90.00
#
_symmetry.space_group_name_H-M   'P 1'
#
loop_
_entity.id
_entity.type
_entity.pdbx_description
1 polymer ?
#
loop_
_entity_poly.entity_id
_entity_poly.type
_entity_poly.pdbx_seq_one_letter_code
_entity_poly.pdbx_strand_id
1 'polypeptide(L)'
;MKMNHNSLLPFKKNERGNKDFRLTNERKFIYSFTPFLREEVKSSAGWTAARAASDEKSLIAGSWYSLNNSGHSKWLAGAIISICCTIFIFLMLVTEFWFFITPDVQSELIVENANPTDRIPVRINISLPKMKCEYLGIDIQDDMGRHEVGFVENTAKTPIHDGVGCLFEAHFHINKVPGNFHVSTHSVDVQPDEYNFSHEIHEVSFGSKIKKISSKNIGTFNSLSGRDSSESGALDSHEYVMKIVPTTYESLGGAKLFAYQYTYAYRSYVSFGHGGRVVPALWFRYDLNPITVKYHETRPPIYHFLTTVCAIVGGTFTVAGIIDSTLFTATQLFKKFELGKLS
;
A
#
# COMPACT_ATOMS: atom_id res chain seq x y z
N MET A 1 -10.77 20.65 -51.17
CA MET A 1 -12.14 21.06 -50.84
C MET A 1 -12.25 21.12 -49.31
N LYS A 2 -12.89 22.17 -48.79
CA LYS A 2 -12.87 22.70 -47.41
C LYS A 2 -12.95 21.68 -46.26
N MET A 3 -12.18 21.96 -45.20
CA MET A 3 -12.47 21.55 -43.81
C MET A 3 -13.85 22.05 -43.39
N ASN A 4 -14.60 21.24 -42.66
CA ASN A 4 -15.62 21.76 -41.74
C ASN A 4 -15.68 20.94 -40.45
N HIS A 5 -15.78 21.70 -39.37
CA HIS A 5 -15.79 21.33 -37.97
C HIS A 5 -17.20 20.89 -37.53
N ASN A 6 -17.23 20.22 -36.37
CA ASN A 6 -18.36 20.05 -35.45
C ASN A 6 -19.43 19.00 -35.76
N SER A 7 -19.34 17.88 -35.05
CA SER A 7 -20.47 17.26 -34.36
C SER A 7 -19.97 16.49 -33.13
N LEU A 8 -19.78 17.21 -32.03
CA LEU A 8 -19.69 16.63 -30.69
C LEU A 8 -21.12 16.35 -30.20
N LEU A 9 -21.43 15.07 -29.94
CA LEU A 9 -22.57 14.63 -29.13
C LEU A 9 -22.04 13.85 -27.92
N PRO A 10 -22.79 13.84 -26.81
CA PRO A 10 -22.20 14.01 -25.50
C PRO A 10 -21.65 12.71 -24.92
N PHE A 11 -20.46 12.80 -24.33
CA PHE A 11 -19.93 11.80 -23.42
C PHE A 11 -20.87 11.67 -22.22
N LYS A 12 -21.51 10.51 -22.09
CA LYS A 12 -22.27 10.11 -20.91
C LYS A 12 -21.26 9.83 -19.80
N LYS A 13 -21.05 10.82 -18.92
CA LYS A 13 -20.22 10.72 -17.73
C LYS A 13 -20.89 9.74 -16.77
N ASN A 14 -20.40 8.49 -16.74
CA ASN A 14 -20.76 7.56 -15.68
C ASN A 14 -20.02 8.00 -14.41
N GLU A 15 -20.69 8.81 -13.60
CA GLU A 15 -20.30 9.12 -12.24
C GLU A 15 -20.50 7.88 -11.37
N ARG A 16 -19.43 7.13 -11.12
CA ARG A 16 -19.35 6.17 -10.03
C ARG A 16 -17.93 6.11 -9.48
N GLY A 17 -17.75 6.73 -8.31
CA GLY A 17 -16.69 6.38 -7.36
C GLY A 17 -15.38 7.15 -7.51
N ASN A 18 -15.41 8.47 -7.28
CA ASN A 18 -14.24 9.15 -6.75
C ASN A 18 -13.95 8.56 -5.36
N LYS A 19 -13.09 7.54 -5.30
CA LYS A 19 -12.46 7.16 -4.03
C LYS A 19 -11.29 8.10 -3.86
N ASP A 20 -11.57 9.24 -3.23
CA ASP A 20 -10.55 10.05 -2.58
C ASP A 20 -9.63 9.11 -1.80
N PHE A 21 -8.36 9.09 -2.18
CA PHE A 21 -7.33 8.36 -1.48
C PHE A 21 -7.07 9.10 -0.16
N ARG A 22 -7.97 8.88 0.80
CA ARG A 22 -7.85 9.34 2.16
C ARG A 22 -6.73 8.53 2.78
N LEU A 23 -5.51 9.05 2.69
CA LEU A 23 -4.42 8.66 3.60
C LEU A 23 -5.03 8.65 5.00
N THR A 24 -5.09 7.47 5.62
CA THR A 24 -5.54 7.28 7.00
C THR A 24 -4.58 8.03 7.89
N ASN A 25 -4.90 9.30 8.10
CA ASN A 25 -4.20 10.21 8.99
C ASN A 25 -4.83 10.11 10.39
N GLU A 26 -5.01 8.90 10.88
CA GLU A 26 -5.39 8.65 12.27
C GLU A 26 -4.12 8.69 13.13
N ARG A 27 -3.57 9.90 13.31
CA ARG A 27 -2.75 10.33 14.46
C ARG A 27 -2.13 11.73 14.33
N LYS A 28 -2.65 12.60 13.45
CA LYS A 28 -2.28 14.03 13.50
C LYS A 28 -2.90 14.81 14.67
N PHE A 29 -3.81 14.21 15.44
CA PHE A 29 -4.47 14.89 16.56
C PHE A 29 -3.56 15.13 17.78
N ILE A 30 -2.41 14.47 17.88
CA ILE A 30 -1.45 14.67 18.98
C ILE A 30 -0.43 15.78 18.68
N TYR A 31 -0.31 16.23 17.42
CA TYR A 31 0.76 17.13 16.98
C TYR A 31 0.32 18.57 16.64
N SER A 32 -0.87 19.00 17.08
CA SER A 32 -1.37 20.38 16.81
C SER A 32 -1.05 21.42 17.90
N PHE A 33 -0.26 21.09 18.92
CA PHE A 33 0.10 22.04 19.99
C PHE A 33 1.61 22.18 20.15
N THR A 34 2.28 22.76 19.15
CA THR A 34 3.56 23.43 19.35
C THR A 34 3.69 24.58 18.34
N PRO A 35 3.43 25.81 18.79
CA PRO A 35 4.52 26.78 18.79
C PRO A 35 4.49 27.61 20.09
N PHE A 36 5.20 27.18 21.13
CA PHE A 36 5.44 28.03 22.31
C PHE A 36 6.74 27.74 23.06
N LEU A 37 7.79 27.26 22.37
CA LEU A 37 9.12 27.10 23.00
C LEU A 37 10.24 27.61 22.08
N ARG A 38 10.11 28.88 21.67
CA ARG A 38 11.25 29.67 21.18
C ARG A 38 11.13 31.07 21.77
N GLU A 39 11.49 31.19 23.05
CA GLU A 39 12.15 32.33 23.67
C GLU A 39 12.14 32.11 25.19
N GLU A 40 13.11 31.33 25.70
CA GLU A 40 13.63 31.50 27.08
C GLU A 40 14.89 30.66 27.30
N VAL A 41 15.78 30.60 26.30
CA VAL A 41 17.17 30.18 26.54
C VAL A 41 17.99 31.44 26.76
N LYS A 42 17.89 32.02 27.95
CA LYS A 42 18.93 32.86 28.56
C LYS A 42 18.64 33.01 30.05
N SER A 43 19.65 32.69 30.84
CA SER A 43 19.76 32.98 32.27
C SER A 43 18.95 32.06 33.22
N SER A 44 19.53 30.93 33.57
CA SER A 44 20.03 30.73 34.94
C SER A 44 20.76 29.40 35.05
N ALA A 45 22.05 29.51 35.33
CA ALA A 45 22.87 28.39 35.72
C ALA A 45 22.44 27.90 37.10
N GLY A 46 22.35 26.57 37.24
CA GLY A 46 22.56 25.88 38.51
C GLY A 46 21.30 25.46 39.27
N TRP A 47 20.69 24.33 38.90
CA TRP A 47 19.85 23.56 39.82
C TRP A 47 20.09 22.05 39.68
N THR A 48 20.91 21.54 40.59
CA THR A 48 20.93 20.22 41.23
C THR A 48 19.98 19.12 40.70
N ALA A 49 20.52 18.18 39.93
CA ALA A 49 19.86 16.92 39.57
C ALA A 49 19.74 15.90 40.73
N ALA A 50 20.21 16.23 41.94
CA ALA A 50 20.23 15.31 43.08
C ALA A 50 19.06 15.47 44.06
N ARG A 51 18.10 16.37 43.80
CA ARG A 51 16.98 16.66 44.73
C ARG A 51 15.63 16.10 44.28
N ALA A 52 15.56 15.39 43.15
CA ALA A 52 14.31 14.81 42.64
C ALA A 52 13.95 13.43 43.25
N ALA A 53 14.90 12.73 43.90
CA ALA A 53 14.66 11.43 44.53
C ALA A 53 14.22 11.53 46.01
N SER A 54 14.21 12.73 46.60
CA SER A 54 13.84 12.95 48.01
C SER A 54 12.40 13.44 48.19
N ASP A 55 11.76 13.95 47.14
CA ASP A 55 10.41 14.52 47.21
C ASP A 55 9.29 13.56 46.76
N GLU A 56 9.64 12.30 46.45
CA GLU A 56 8.68 11.24 46.13
C GLU A 56 7.85 10.79 47.36
N LYS A 57 8.35 11.08 48.58
CA LYS A 57 7.65 10.75 49.84
C LYS A 57 6.78 11.88 50.38
N SER A 58 6.90 13.11 49.90
CA SER A 58 6.25 14.28 50.51
C SER A 58 4.98 14.74 49.79
N LEU A 59 4.90 14.61 48.46
CA LEU A 59 3.77 15.14 47.68
C LEU A 59 2.57 14.18 47.55
N ILE A 60 2.77 12.87 47.66
CA ILE A 60 1.68 11.88 47.70
C ILE A 60 1.18 11.64 49.13
N ALA A 61 2.04 11.87 50.13
CA ALA A 61 1.70 11.68 51.54
C ALA A 61 0.88 12.87 52.12
N GLY A 62 1.21 14.11 51.75
CA GLY A 62 0.66 15.30 52.43
C GLY A 62 -0.85 15.55 52.26
N SER A 63 -1.44 15.17 51.12
CA SER A 63 -2.87 15.43 50.85
C SER A 63 -3.80 14.37 51.49
N TRP A 64 -3.29 13.18 51.77
CA TRP A 64 -4.07 12.06 52.30
C TRP A 64 -4.20 12.06 53.84
N TYR A 65 -3.31 12.74 54.56
CA TYR A 65 -3.30 12.73 56.04
C TYR A 65 -4.41 13.56 56.71
N SER A 66 -5.09 14.49 56.01
CA SER A 66 -6.05 15.43 56.62
C SER A 66 -7.54 15.05 56.46
N LEU A 67 -7.84 13.83 56.01
CA LEU A 67 -9.22 13.33 55.86
C LEU A 67 -9.47 12.07 56.72
N ASN A 68 -8.89 12.06 57.91
CA ASN A 68 -8.99 10.96 58.86
C ASN A 68 -10.23 11.11 59.76
N ASN A 69 -11.38 10.61 59.29
CA ASN A 69 -12.40 10.03 60.16
C ASN A 69 -13.35 9.09 59.38
N SER A 70 -13.27 7.80 59.71
CA SER A 70 -14.17 6.67 59.38
C SER A 70 -14.23 6.12 57.93
N GLY A 71 -14.05 4.79 57.82
CA GLY A 71 -14.60 3.94 56.75
C GLY A 71 -13.58 3.12 55.95
N HIS A 72 -13.62 1.79 56.11
CA HIS A 72 -12.79 0.76 55.47
C HIS A 72 -12.80 0.74 53.91
N SER A 73 -13.64 1.56 53.28
CA SER A 73 -13.91 1.59 51.83
C SER A 73 -13.03 2.55 51.02
N LYS A 74 -12.26 3.44 51.66
CA LYS A 74 -11.54 4.53 50.98
C LYS A 74 -10.13 4.16 50.49
N TRP A 75 -9.42 3.27 51.18
CA TRP A 75 -8.11 2.74 50.73
C TRP A 75 -8.24 1.82 49.50
N LEU A 76 -9.40 1.17 49.35
CA LEU A 76 -9.69 0.31 48.21
C LEU A 76 -9.78 1.12 46.91
N ALA A 77 -10.45 2.28 46.94
CA ALA A 77 -10.61 3.15 45.78
C ALA A 77 -9.27 3.74 45.30
N GLY A 78 -8.42 4.21 46.22
CA GLY A 78 -7.09 4.73 45.87
C GLY A 78 -6.14 3.68 45.30
N ALA A 79 -6.20 2.44 45.82
CA ALA A 79 -5.44 1.31 45.28
C ALA A 79 -5.87 0.96 43.85
N ILE A 80 -7.18 0.94 43.57
CA ILE A 80 -7.70 0.65 42.22
C ILE A 80 -7.24 1.70 41.21
N ILE A 81 -7.33 2.99 41.56
CA ILE A 81 -6.95 4.08 40.66
C ILE A 81 -5.46 4.04 40.32
N SER A 82 -4.59 3.85 41.32
CA SER A 82 -3.14 3.76 41.11
C SER A 82 -2.73 2.54 40.26
N ILE A 83 -3.39 1.40 40.45
CA ILE A 83 -3.21 0.21 39.61
C ILE A 83 -3.63 0.51 38.17
N CYS A 84 -4.79 1.13 37.95
CA CYS A 84 -5.27 1.51 36.62
C CYS A 84 -4.31 2.47 35.90
N CYS A 85 -3.80 3.50 36.59
CA CYS A 85 -2.82 4.44 36.02
C CYS A 85 -1.51 3.74 35.64
N THR A 86 -1.02 2.84 36.49
CA THR A 86 0.21 2.07 36.23
C THR A 86 0.04 1.16 35.02
N ILE A 87 -1.10 0.47 34.92
CA ILE A 87 -1.45 -0.37 33.76
C ILE A 87 -1.53 0.48 32.50
N PHE A 88 -2.17 1.65 32.56
CA PHE A 88 -2.29 2.54 31.40
C PHE A 88 -0.93 3.02 30.88
N ILE A 89 -0.04 3.48 31.79
CA ILE A 89 1.33 3.89 31.44
C ILE A 89 2.09 2.72 30.82
N PHE A 90 2.00 1.52 31.43
CA PHE A 90 2.64 0.32 30.90
C PHE A 90 2.15 -0.02 29.50
N LEU A 91 0.83 0.02 29.26
CA LEU A 91 0.26 -0.23 27.94
C LEU A 91 0.75 0.78 26.90
N MET A 92 0.81 2.07 27.22
CA MET A 92 1.34 3.09 26.31
C MET A 92 2.81 2.82 25.99
N LEU A 93 3.64 2.52 26.99
CA LEU A 93 5.05 2.20 26.80
C LEU A 93 5.26 0.94 25.95
N VAL A 94 4.47 -0.11 26.19
CA VAL A 94 4.50 -1.34 25.38
C VAL A 94 4.12 -1.02 23.94
N THR A 95 3.08 -0.22 23.71
CA THR A 95 2.68 0.15 22.35
C THR A 95 3.75 0.95 21.62
N GLU A 96 4.43 1.89 22.29
CA GLU A 96 5.53 2.64 21.66
C GLU A 96 6.77 1.79 21.43
N PHE A 97 7.04 0.83 22.32
CA PHE A 97 8.12 -0.12 22.12
C PHE A 97 7.86 -1.01 20.89
N TRP A 98 6.62 -1.49 20.72
CA TRP A 98 6.22 -2.22 19.52
C TRP A 98 6.34 -1.37 18.25
N PHE A 99 5.96 -0.09 18.33
CA PHE A 99 6.11 0.85 17.22
C PHE A 99 7.59 1.10 16.87
N PHE A 100 8.44 1.30 17.87
CA PHE A 100 9.88 1.50 17.69
C PHE A 100 10.58 0.31 17.03
N ILE A 101 10.15 -0.92 17.35
CA ILE A 101 10.72 -2.14 16.76
C ILE A 101 10.22 -2.37 15.32
N THR A 102 9.01 -1.94 15.00
CA THR A 102 8.39 -2.20 13.70
C THR A 102 8.95 -1.25 12.65
N PRO A 103 9.51 -1.76 11.54
CA PRO A 103 10.04 -0.90 10.49
C PRO A 103 8.94 -0.18 9.72
N ASP A 104 9.20 1.08 9.42
CA ASP A 104 8.39 1.90 8.52
C ASP A 104 8.86 1.74 7.07
N VAL A 105 7.94 1.81 6.11
CA VAL A 105 8.28 1.67 4.68
C VAL A 105 8.06 3.01 4.01
N GLN A 106 9.14 3.62 3.54
CA GLN A 106 9.10 4.91 2.85
C GLN A 106 9.31 4.72 1.36
N SER A 107 8.58 5.50 0.55
CA SER A 107 8.68 5.48 -0.91
C SER A 107 9.41 6.72 -1.42
N GLU A 108 10.43 6.53 -2.23
CA GLU A 108 11.13 7.56 -2.98
C GLU A 108 11.00 7.31 -4.48
N LEU A 109 10.97 8.39 -5.28
CA LEU A 109 10.97 8.29 -6.74
C LEU A 109 12.38 8.60 -7.24
N ILE A 110 12.96 7.67 -7.99
CA ILE A 110 14.30 7.82 -8.56
C ILE A 110 14.24 7.61 -10.07
N VAL A 111 15.17 8.24 -10.79
CA VAL A 111 15.35 7.96 -12.22
C VAL A 111 16.42 6.89 -12.33
N GLU A 112 16.07 5.74 -12.92
CA GLU A 112 17.04 4.68 -13.19
C GLU A 112 17.41 4.71 -14.66
N ASN A 113 18.72 4.69 -14.94
CA ASN A 113 19.22 4.45 -16.28
C ASN A 113 19.12 2.94 -16.55
N ALA A 114 18.16 2.54 -17.38
CA ALA A 114 18.00 1.14 -17.75
C ALA A 114 19.18 0.68 -18.62
N ASN A 115 19.85 -0.39 -18.20
CA ASN A 115 20.77 -1.10 -19.07
C ASN A 115 19.96 -1.92 -20.09
N PRO A 116 20.17 -1.76 -21.41
CA PRO A 116 19.38 -2.47 -22.43
C PRO A 116 19.53 -3.99 -22.39
N THR A 117 20.62 -4.47 -21.79
CA THR A 117 20.92 -5.91 -21.64
C THR A 117 20.11 -6.58 -20.54
N ASP A 118 19.54 -5.80 -19.63
CA ASP A 118 18.75 -6.34 -18.54
C ASP A 118 17.42 -6.87 -19.09
N ARG A 119 16.98 -7.98 -18.49
CA ARG A 119 15.72 -8.64 -18.85
C ARG A 119 14.74 -8.61 -17.69
N ILE A 120 13.46 -8.53 -18.01
CA ILE A 120 12.35 -8.60 -17.06
C ILE A 120 11.69 -9.97 -17.22
N PRO A 121 11.58 -10.78 -16.16
CA PRO A 121 10.80 -12.01 -16.23
C PRO A 121 9.31 -11.65 -16.27
N VAL A 122 8.59 -12.26 -17.20
CA VAL A 122 7.15 -12.11 -17.39
C VAL A 122 6.49 -13.45 -17.13
N ARG A 123 5.38 -13.42 -16.40
CA ARG A 123 4.49 -14.55 -16.23
C ARG A 123 3.10 -14.18 -16.68
N ILE A 124 2.54 -14.99 -17.57
CA ILE A 124 1.14 -14.88 -17.97
C ILE A 124 0.38 -16.17 -17.66
N ASN A 125 -0.88 -16.01 -17.30
CA ASN A 125 -1.87 -17.08 -17.14
C ASN A 125 -3.22 -16.54 -17.65
N ILE A 126 -3.68 -17.08 -18.76
CA ILE A 126 -4.84 -16.60 -19.51
C ILE A 126 -5.65 -17.81 -19.95
N SER A 127 -6.97 -17.76 -19.84
CA SER A 127 -7.87 -18.79 -20.36
C SER A 127 -8.62 -18.29 -21.60
N LEU A 128 -8.63 -19.11 -22.64
CA LEU A 128 -9.34 -18.89 -23.90
C LEU A 128 -10.39 -20.01 -24.04
N PRO A 129 -11.64 -19.81 -23.57
CA PRO A 129 -12.63 -20.89 -23.49
C PRO A 129 -13.09 -21.43 -24.85
N LYS A 130 -12.84 -20.69 -25.94
CA LYS A 130 -13.30 -21.02 -27.31
C LYS A 130 -12.16 -21.27 -28.29
N MET A 131 -10.94 -21.46 -27.81
CA MET A 131 -9.76 -21.78 -28.62
C MET A 131 -9.00 -22.95 -28.05
N LYS A 132 -8.71 -23.95 -28.88
CA LYS A 132 -7.90 -25.10 -28.49
C LYS A 132 -6.42 -24.72 -28.30
N CYS A 133 -5.74 -25.45 -27.42
CA CYS A 133 -4.33 -25.22 -27.08
C CYS A 133 -3.35 -25.41 -28.24
N GLU A 134 -3.68 -26.28 -29.21
CA GLU A 134 -2.84 -26.54 -30.38
C GLU A 134 -2.72 -25.33 -31.31
N TYR A 135 -3.73 -24.45 -31.31
CA TYR A 135 -3.80 -23.26 -32.16
C TYR A 135 -3.24 -21.99 -31.52
N LEU A 136 -2.61 -22.08 -30.34
CA LEU A 136 -2.14 -20.91 -29.61
C LEU A 136 -0.63 -20.95 -29.47
N GLY A 137 0.04 -19.88 -29.83
CA GLY A 137 1.43 -19.65 -29.48
C GLY A 137 1.64 -18.22 -29.02
N ILE A 138 2.85 -17.91 -28.56
CA ILE A 138 3.23 -16.58 -28.12
C ILE A 138 4.42 -16.09 -28.93
N ASP A 139 4.31 -14.88 -29.44
CA ASP A 139 5.37 -14.17 -30.13
C ASP A 139 5.87 -13.01 -29.27
N ILE A 140 7.17 -12.77 -29.30
CA ILE A 140 7.83 -11.68 -28.57
C ILE A 140 8.54 -10.80 -29.59
N GLN A 141 8.32 -9.49 -29.52
CA GLN A 141 8.96 -8.52 -30.38
C GLN A 141 9.34 -7.27 -29.58
N ASP A 142 10.52 -6.74 -29.82
CA ASP A 142 10.95 -5.47 -29.22
C ASP A 142 11.55 -4.50 -30.23
N ASP A 143 11.64 -3.23 -29.82
CA ASP A 143 12.14 -2.14 -30.67
C ASP A 143 13.66 -2.23 -30.91
N MET A 144 14.37 -3.09 -30.18
CA MET A 144 15.79 -3.40 -30.39
C MET A 144 16.00 -4.47 -31.48
N GLY A 145 14.93 -4.94 -32.12
CA GLY A 145 14.98 -5.89 -33.22
C GLY A 145 14.97 -7.36 -32.80
N ARG A 146 14.70 -7.67 -31.53
CA ARG A 146 14.42 -9.06 -31.13
C ARG A 146 13.04 -9.44 -31.67
N HIS A 147 12.99 -10.59 -32.32
CA HIS A 147 11.74 -11.19 -32.77
C HIS A 147 11.82 -12.71 -32.60
N GLU A 148 11.04 -13.24 -31.66
CA GLU A 148 10.93 -14.67 -31.38
C GLU A 148 9.50 -15.10 -31.68
N VAL A 149 9.35 -15.96 -32.69
CA VAL A 149 8.05 -16.49 -33.13
C VAL A 149 7.82 -17.84 -32.47
N GLY A 150 6.61 -18.07 -31.97
CA GLY A 150 6.19 -19.36 -31.43
C GLY A 150 7.02 -19.80 -30.24
N PHE A 151 7.29 -18.91 -29.28
CA PHE A 151 8.08 -19.24 -28.10
C PHE A 151 7.42 -20.37 -27.29
N VAL A 152 8.05 -21.54 -27.25
CA VAL A 152 7.51 -22.77 -26.62
C VAL A 152 8.09 -23.01 -25.22
N GLU A 153 9.31 -22.55 -24.95
CA GLU A 153 10.00 -22.86 -23.69
C GLU A 153 9.22 -22.34 -22.47
N ASN A 154 9.04 -23.17 -21.45
CA ASN A 154 8.28 -22.83 -20.23
C ASN A 154 6.84 -22.33 -20.50
N THR A 155 6.22 -22.83 -21.58
CA THR A 155 4.78 -22.73 -21.80
C THR A 155 4.08 -23.99 -21.30
N ALA A 156 2.97 -23.82 -20.58
CA ALA A 156 2.09 -24.90 -20.16
C ALA A 156 0.70 -24.63 -20.71
N LYS A 157 0.15 -25.61 -21.42
CA LYS A 157 -1.16 -25.53 -22.07
C LYS A 157 -2.05 -26.62 -21.53
N THR A 158 -3.13 -26.24 -20.85
CA THR A 158 -4.07 -27.20 -20.26
C THR A 158 -5.42 -27.06 -20.95
N PRO A 159 -5.98 -28.13 -21.55
CA PRO A 159 -7.30 -28.07 -22.15
C PRO A 159 -8.36 -27.80 -21.08
N ILE A 160 -9.32 -26.92 -21.39
CA ILE A 160 -10.47 -26.59 -20.54
C ILE A 160 -11.78 -26.79 -21.32
N HIS A 161 -12.90 -26.90 -20.63
CA HIS A 161 -14.22 -27.14 -21.23
C HIS A 161 -14.21 -28.34 -22.21
N ASP A 162 -13.83 -29.51 -21.71
CA ASP A 162 -13.76 -30.76 -22.49
C ASP A 162 -12.87 -30.67 -23.75
N GLY A 163 -11.85 -29.79 -23.73
CA GLY A 163 -10.88 -29.64 -24.82
C GLY A 163 -11.30 -28.63 -25.90
N VAL A 164 -12.39 -27.89 -25.70
CA VAL A 164 -12.79 -26.79 -26.60
C VAL A 164 -11.95 -25.53 -26.35
N GLY A 165 -11.56 -25.29 -25.09
CA GLY A 165 -10.77 -24.13 -24.69
C GLY A 165 -9.36 -24.49 -24.24
N CYS A 166 -8.58 -23.45 -23.95
CA CYS A 166 -7.22 -23.59 -23.44
C CYS A 166 -6.94 -22.65 -22.27
N LEU A 167 -6.37 -23.20 -21.19
CA LEU A 167 -5.64 -22.45 -20.20
C LEU A 167 -4.17 -22.37 -20.63
N PHE A 168 -3.72 -21.16 -20.95
CA PHE A 168 -2.39 -20.86 -21.45
C PHE A 168 -1.56 -20.16 -20.37
N GLU A 169 -0.52 -20.84 -19.89
CA GLU A 169 0.48 -20.29 -18.98
C GLU A 169 1.83 -20.18 -19.69
N ALA A 170 2.54 -19.07 -19.51
CA ALA A 170 3.88 -18.92 -20.05
C ALA A 170 4.79 -18.11 -19.13
N HIS A 171 6.07 -18.50 -19.11
CA HIS A 171 7.14 -17.85 -18.37
C HIS A 171 8.30 -17.50 -19.31
N PHE A 172 8.51 -16.22 -19.55
CA PHE A 172 9.52 -15.75 -20.52
C PHE A 172 10.20 -14.48 -20.04
N HIS A 173 11.20 -14.03 -20.79
CA HIS A 173 11.94 -12.81 -20.48
C HIS A 173 11.80 -11.81 -21.61
N ILE A 174 11.47 -10.56 -21.28
CA ILE A 174 11.48 -9.43 -22.20
C ILE A 174 12.69 -8.53 -21.91
N ASN A 175 13.17 -7.82 -22.92
CA ASN A 175 14.24 -6.83 -22.71
C ASN A 175 13.66 -5.57 -22.03
N LYS A 176 14.51 -4.81 -21.31
CA LYS A 176 14.15 -3.51 -20.73
C LYS A 176 14.05 -2.39 -21.79
N VAL A 177 13.31 -2.65 -22.87
CA VAL A 177 13.02 -1.68 -23.95
C VAL A 177 11.56 -1.82 -24.37
N PRO A 178 10.94 -0.78 -24.95
CA PRO A 178 9.58 -0.88 -25.43
C PRO A 178 9.40 -2.02 -26.45
N GLY A 179 8.23 -2.65 -26.43
CA GLY A 179 7.96 -3.81 -27.26
C GLY A 179 6.56 -4.35 -27.08
N ASN A 180 6.36 -5.57 -27.57
CA ASN A 180 5.11 -6.30 -27.40
C ASN A 180 5.36 -7.80 -27.30
N PHE A 181 4.46 -8.48 -26.61
CA PHE A 181 4.27 -9.90 -26.78
C PHE A 181 2.80 -10.15 -27.07
N HIS A 182 2.50 -11.18 -27.85
CA HIS A 182 1.11 -11.43 -28.22
C HIS A 182 0.85 -12.92 -28.38
N VAL A 183 -0.35 -13.33 -27.96
CA VAL A 183 -0.84 -14.69 -28.14
C VAL A 183 -1.65 -14.72 -29.43
N SER A 184 -1.31 -15.63 -30.33
CA SER A 184 -1.93 -15.70 -31.65
C SER A 184 -1.97 -17.12 -32.19
N THR A 185 -2.67 -17.30 -33.31
CA THR A 185 -2.65 -18.54 -34.08
C THR A 185 -1.52 -18.60 -35.10
N HIS A 186 -0.96 -17.46 -35.52
CA HIS A 186 0.15 -17.44 -36.49
C HIS A 186 1.50 -17.80 -35.85
N SER A 187 1.54 -17.86 -34.52
CA SER A 187 2.65 -18.38 -33.72
C SER A 187 2.81 -19.90 -33.82
N VAL A 188 1.89 -20.61 -34.47
CA VAL A 188 1.89 -22.06 -34.65
C VAL A 188 1.50 -22.45 -36.07
N ASP A 189 1.94 -23.63 -36.53
CA ASP A 189 1.72 -24.08 -37.90
C ASP A 189 0.26 -24.50 -38.16
N VAL A 190 -0.47 -24.87 -37.12
CA VAL A 190 -1.85 -25.36 -37.24
C VAL A 190 -2.83 -24.19 -37.04
N GLN A 191 -3.70 -23.97 -38.02
CA GLN A 191 -4.73 -22.92 -37.98
C GLN A 191 -6.12 -23.50 -37.69
N PRO A 192 -6.96 -22.80 -36.92
CA PRO A 192 -8.35 -23.18 -36.70
C PRO A 192 -9.23 -22.79 -37.88
N ASP A 193 -10.36 -23.48 -38.03
CA ASP A 193 -11.41 -23.11 -38.99
C ASP A 193 -12.18 -21.86 -38.54
N GLU A 194 -12.39 -21.73 -37.22
CA GLU A 194 -13.09 -20.60 -36.59
C GLU A 194 -12.20 -19.91 -35.55
N TYR A 195 -12.19 -18.57 -35.58
CA TYR A 195 -11.42 -17.77 -34.64
C TYR A 195 -12.33 -17.21 -33.54
N ASN A 196 -11.92 -17.37 -32.28
CA ASN A 196 -12.61 -16.75 -31.17
C ASN A 196 -11.65 -16.36 -30.03
N PHE A 197 -11.18 -15.12 -30.01
CA PHE A 197 -10.20 -14.64 -29.02
C PHE A 197 -10.82 -14.08 -27.73
N SER A 198 -12.09 -14.41 -27.43
CA SER A 198 -12.65 -14.19 -26.10
C SER A 198 -11.80 -14.90 -25.05
N HIS A 199 -11.43 -14.19 -23.99
CA HIS A 199 -10.48 -14.69 -22.99
C HIS A 199 -10.72 -14.08 -21.61
N GLU A 200 -10.23 -14.77 -20.58
CA GLU A 200 -10.13 -14.27 -19.22
C GLU A 200 -8.66 -14.23 -18.79
N ILE A 201 -8.20 -13.07 -18.31
CA ILE A 201 -6.82 -12.89 -17.83
C ILE A 201 -6.78 -13.18 -16.34
N HIS A 202 -6.08 -14.24 -15.94
CA HIS A 202 -5.88 -14.56 -14.52
C HIS A 202 -4.63 -13.88 -13.96
N GLU A 203 -3.53 -13.89 -14.71
CA GLU A 203 -2.29 -13.24 -14.30
C GLU A 203 -1.52 -12.67 -15.48
N VAL A 204 -1.10 -11.41 -15.37
CA VAL A 204 0.00 -10.83 -16.15
C VAL A 204 0.87 -10.10 -15.15
N SER A 205 2.07 -10.62 -14.92
CA SER A 205 2.99 -10.09 -13.91
C SER A 205 4.40 -9.97 -14.44
N PHE A 206 5.11 -8.97 -13.92
CA PHE A 206 6.45 -8.59 -14.34
C PHE A 206 7.35 -8.58 -13.10
N GLY A 207 8.49 -9.27 -13.15
CA GLY A 207 9.43 -9.37 -12.02
C GLY A 207 9.01 -10.37 -10.95
N SER A 208 9.51 -10.16 -9.73
CA SER A 208 9.24 -11.04 -8.59
C SER A 208 7.89 -10.76 -7.95
N LYS A 209 7.15 -11.80 -7.53
CA LYS A 209 5.91 -11.64 -6.74
C LYS A 209 6.24 -11.18 -5.33
N ILE A 210 6.02 -9.90 -4.99
CA ILE A 210 6.35 -9.39 -3.66
C ILE A 210 5.17 -9.55 -2.68
N LYS A 211 5.07 -10.73 -2.06
CA LYS A 211 4.04 -11.02 -1.04
C LYS A 211 4.07 -10.06 0.16
N LYS A 212 5.26 -9.64 0.62
CA LYS A 212 5.43 -8.71 1.76
C LYS A 212 4.91 -7.29 1.49
N ILE A 213 4.94 -6.85 0.23
CA ILE A 213 4.48 -5.53 -0.20
C ILE A 213 2.96 -5.55 -0.40
N SER A 214 2.43 -6.67 -0.92
CA SER A 214 0.99 -6.86 -1.12
C SER A 214 0.18 -6.81 0.18
N SER A 215 0.75 -7.24 1.32
CA SER A 215 0.08 -7.16 2.64
C SER A 215 0.00 -5.73 3.21
N LYS A 216 0.76 -4.77 2.68
CA LYS A 216 0.75 -3.35 3.09
C LYS A 216 -0.09 -2.45 2.16
N ASN A 217 -0.94 -3.02 1.28
CA ASN A 217 -1.73 -2.28 0.26
C ASN A 217 -0.89 -1.44 -0.72
N ILE A 218 0.36 -1.83 -0.98
CA ILE A 218 1.25 -1.10 -1.89
C ILE A 218 1.01 -1.62 -3.31
N GLY A 219 0.10 -0.95 -4.03
CA GLY A 219 -0.10 -1.12 -5.49
C GLY A 219 -0.62 -2.48 -5.96
N THR A 220 -1.12 -2.53 -7.20
CA THR A 220 -1.54 -3.77 -7.86
C THR A 220 -0.47 -4.19 -8.86
N PHE A 221 0.17 -5.34 -8.63
CA PHE A 221 1.20 -5.91 -9.52
C PHE A 221 0.62 -6.81 -10.63
N ASN A 222 -0.69 -7.06 -10.58
CA ASN A 222 -1.45 -7.85 -11.55
C ASN A 222 -2.78 -7.13 -11.85
N SER A 223 -2.68 -5.93 -12.44
CA SER A 223 -3.84 -5.05 -12.69
C SER A 223 -4.87 -5.64 -13.65
N LEU A 224 -4.48 -6.64 -14.44
CA LEU A 224 -5.35 -7.34 -15.41
C LEU A 224 -6.05 -8.58 -14.82
N SER A 225 -5.80 -8.93 -13.56
CA SER A 225 -6.42 -10.09 -12.91
C SER A 225 -7.95 -10.04 -12.97
N GLY A 226 -8.57 -11.11 -13.46
CA GLY A 226 -10.03 -11.25 -13.57
C GLY A 226 -10.66 -10.45 -14.70
N ARG A 227 -9.88 -9.94 -15.67
CA ARG A 227 -10.41 -9.24 -16.84
C ARG A 227 -10.97 -10.27 -17.83
N ASP A 228 -12.28 -10.23 -18.04
CA ASP A 228 -12.98 -11.05 -19.04
C ASP A 228 -13.34 -10.23 -20.29
N SER A 229 -13.03 -10.75 -21.49
CA SER A 229 -13.34 -10.13 -22.78
C SER A 229 -14.52 -10.77 -23.53
N SER A 230 -15.25 -11.69 -22.89
CA SER A 230 -16.36 -12.45 -23.49
C SER A 230 -17.48 -11.61 -24.11
N GLU A 231 -17.62 -10.33 -23.73
CA GLU A 231 -18.59 -9.40 -24.32
C GLU A 231 -18.15 -8.80 -25.68
N SER A 232 -16.89 -8.97 -26.09
CA SER A 232 -16.37 -8.42 -27.35
C SER A 232 -16.67 -9.36 -28.54
N GLY A 233 -16.47 -8.87 -29.77
CA GLY A 233 -16.66 -9.69 -30.95
C GLY A 233 -15.68 -10.88 -31.00
N ALA A 234 -16.13 -12.05 -31.46
CA ALA A 234 -15.30 -13.25 -31.55
C ALA A 234 -14.03 -13.05 -32.41
N LEU A 235 -14.17 -12.25 -33.47
CA LEU A 235 -13.11 -11.93 -34.43
C LEU A 235 -12.29 -10.69 -34.05
N ASP A 236 -12.55 -10.10 -32.87
CA ASP A 236 -11.81 -8.94 -32.42
C ASP A 236 -10.40 -9.34 -31.99
N SER A 237 -9.42 -8.58 -32.44
CA SER A 237 -8.12 -8.49 -31.80
C SER A 237 -8.26 -7.68 -30.52
N HIS A 238 -7.59 -8.13 -29.47
CA HIS A 238 -7.59 -7.47 -28.17
C HIS A 238 -6.22 -6.88 -27.91
N GLU A 239 -6.14 -5.59 -27.61
CA GLU A 239 -4.89 -4.88 -27.37
C GLU A 239 -4.89 -4.25 -25.99
N TYR A 240 -3.91 -4.70 -25.19
CA TYR A 240 -3.59 -4.18 -23.87
C TYR A 240 -2.31 -3.36 -23.98
N VAL A 241 -2.45 -2.04 -23.91
CA VAL A 241 -1.32 -1.11 -23.92
C VAL A 241 -0.94 -0.84 -22.46
N MET A 242 0.21 -1.34 -22.05
CA MET A 242 0.69 -1.33 -20.68
C MET A 242 1.81 -0.31 -20.49
N LYS A 243 1.75 0.45 -19.40
CA LYS A 243 2.84 1.30 -18.93
C LYS A 243 3.43 0.68 -17.67
N ILE A 244 4.63 0.11 -17.81
CA ILE A 244 5.34 -0.60 -16.75
C ILE A 244 6.17 0.39 -15.95
N VAL A 245 6.07 0.35 -14.63
CA VAL A 245 6.81 1.18 -13.68
C VAL A 245 7.70 0.27 -12.83
N PRO A 246 9.04 0.36 -12.96
CA PRO A 246 9.95 -0.39 -12.11
C PRO A 246 9.73 -0.04 -10.63
N THR A 247 9.75 -1.06 -9.79
CA THR A 247 9.55 -0.92 -8.34
C THR A 247 10.59 -1.75 -7.61
N THR A 248 11.39 -1.09 -6.77
CA THR A 248 12.41 -1.76 -5.96
C THR A 248 12.00 -1.74 -4.50
N TYR A 249 12.31 -2.81 -3.78
CA TYR A 249 12.13 -2.88 -2.33
C TYR A 249 13.41 -3.29 -1.65
N GLU A 250 13.84 -2.48 -0.70
CA GLU A 250 15.07 -2.64 0.07
C GLU A 250 14.70 -2.83 1.55
N SER A 251 14.99 -4.02 2.07
CA SER A 251 14.79 -4.30 3.50
C SER A 251 15.95 -3.74 4.33
N LEU A 252 15.73 -3.57 5.64
CA LEU A 252 16.78 -3.18 6.60
C LEU A 252 18.03 -4.08 6.56
N GLY A 253 17.86 -5.35 6.17
CA GLY A 253 18.96 -6.30 6.01
C GLY A 253 19.75 -6.15 4.70
N GLY A 254 19.45 -5.15 3.86
CA GLY A 254 20.10 -4.92 2.57
C GLY A 254 19.61 -5.81 1.43
N ALA A 255 18.63 -6.69 1.67
CA ALA A 255 18.00 -7.49 0.63
C ALA A 255 17.19 -6.59 -0.32
N LYS A 256 17.52 -6.63 -1.61
CA LYS A 256 16.84 -5.89 -2.68
C LYS A 256 15.95 -6.82 -3.50
N LEU A 257 14.71 -6.42 -3.71
CA LEU A 257 13.74 -7.11 -4.55
C LEU A 257 13.30 -6.20 -5.69
N PHE A 258 13.22 -6.75 -6.91
CA PHE A 258 12.77 -6.04 -8.10
C PHE A 258 11.40 -6.58 -8.53
N ALA A 259 10.43 -5.68 -8.61
CA ALA A 259 9.12 -5.94 -9.18
C ALA A 259 8.71 -4.78 -10.09
N TYR A 260 7.60 -4.97 -10.78
CA TYR A 260 7.15 -4.01 -11.77
C TYR A 260 5.65 -3.87 -11.62
N GLN A 261 5.22 -2.65 -11.34
CA GLN A 261 3.81 -2.29 -11.37
C GLN A 261 3.44 -1.89 -12.79
N TYR A 262 2.17 -1.95 -13.15
CA TYR A 262 1.75 -1.43 -14.45
C TYR A 262 0.31 -0.95 -14.44
N THR A 263 0.05 0.04 -15.27
CA THR A 263 -1.29 0.44 -15.69
C THR A 263 -1.52 -0.02 -17.12
N TYR A 264 -2.78 -0.14 -17.52
CA TYR A 264 -3.12 -0.57 -18.87
C TYR A 264 -4.29 0.23 -19.45
N ALA A 265 -4.30 0.35 -20.77
CA ALA A 265 -5.45 0.76 -21.56
C ALA A 265 -5.87 -0.41 -22.47
N TYR A 266 -7.16 -0.57 -22.67
CA TYR A 266 -7.73 -1.67 -23.45
C TYR A 266 -8.42 -1.15 -24.71
N ARG A 267 -8.21 -1.84 -25.83
CA ARG A 267 -8.93 -1.62 -27.09
C ARG A 267 -9.22 -2.95 -27.77
N SER A 268 -10.39 -3.09 -28.38
CA SER A 268 -10.71 -4.18 -29.32
C SER A 268 -10.95 -3.64 -30.73
N TYR A 269 -10.53 -4.39 -31.74
CA TYR A 269 -10.72 -4.04 -33.14
C TYR A 269 -10.56 -5.26 -34.04
N VAL A 270 -11.23 -5.26 -35.20
CA VAL A 270 -11.03 -6.29 -36.23
C VAL A 270 -9.78 -5.93 -37.03
N SER A 271 -8.85 -6.90 -37.17
CA SER A 271 -7.62 -6.74 -37.93
C SER A 271 -7.60 -7.66 -39.15
N PHE A 272 -7.20 -7.14 -40.31
CA PHE A 272 -7.10 -7.88 -41.56
C PHE A 272 -5.63 -8.17 -41.89
N GLY A 273 -5.29 -9.43 -42.16
CA GLY A 273 -3.99 -9.82 -42.66
C GLY A 273 -3.80 -9.53 -44.15
N HIS A 274 -2.58 -9.73 -44.65
CA HIS A 274 -2.19 -9.46 -46.05
C HIS A 274 -3.06 -10.16 -47.10
N GLY A 275 -3.73 -11.27 -46.75
CA GLY A 275 -4.65 -12.00 -47.62
C GLY A 275 -6.13 -11.65 -47.45
N GLY A 276 -6.46 -10.55 -46.77
CA GLY A 276 -7.85 -10.16 -46.46
C GLY A 276 -8.55 -11.05 -45.42
N ARG A 277 -7.86 -12.04 -44.87
CA ARG A 277 -8.35 -12.88 -43.77
C ARG A 277 -8.21 -12.14 -42.45
N VAL A 278 -9.23 -12.23 -41.60
CA VAL A 278 -9.17 -11.72 -40.23
C VAL A 278 -8.34 -12.70 -39.39
N VAL A 279 -7.22 -12.23 -38.85
CA VAL A 279 -6.35 -13.02 -37.97
C VAL A 279 -6.31 -12.31 -36.62
N PRO A 280 -7.26 -12.62 -35.72
CA PRO A 280 -7.29 -12.01 -34.40
C PRO A 280 -6.08 -12.46 -33.56
N ALA A 281 -5.67 -11.58 -32.66
CA ALA A 281 -4.62 -11.87 -31.71
C ALA A 281 -4.83 -11.08 -30.42
N LEU A 282 -4.23 -11.57 -29.35
CA LEU A 282 -4.23 -10.99 -28.03
C LEU A 282 -2.88 -10.29 -27.79
N TRP A 283 -2.86 -8.98 -27.94
CA TRP A 283 -1.66 -8.14 -27.90
C TRP A 283 -1.43 -7.53 -26.53
N PHE A 284 -0.20 -7.66 -26.04
CA PHE A 284 0.31 -7.00 -24.85
C PHE A 284 1.47 -6.09 -25.25
N ARG A 285 1.16 -4.82 -25.53
CA ARG A 285 2.15 -3.81 -25.87
C ARG A 285 2.60 -3.15 -24.60
N TYR A 286 3.91 -3.01 -24.40
CA TYR A 286 4.44 -2.47 -23.17
C TYR A 286 5.50 -1.40 -23.43
N ASP A 287 5.54 -0.43 -22.53
CA ASP A 287 6.53 0.63 -22.48
C ASP A 287 6.95 0.86 -21.03
N LEU A 288 8.22 1.22 -20.83
CA LEU A 288 8.84 1.34 -19.51
C LEU A 288 8.90 2.81 -19.10
N ASN A 289 8.41 3.10 -17.91
CA ASN A 289 8.54 4.42 -17.31
C ASN A 289 10.00 4.62 -16.86
N PRO A 290 10.65 5.75 -17.21
CA PRO A 290 12.01 6.07 -16.73
C PRO A 290 12.09 6.30 -15.20
N ILE A 291 10.94 6.46 -14.53
CA ILE A 291 10.87 6.65 -13.07
C ILE A 291 10.67 5.29 -12.39
N THR A 292 11.51 5.02 -11.39
CA THR A 292 11.45 3.86 -10.52
C THR A 292 10.92 4.27 -9.14
N VAL A 293 10.00 3.48 -8.60
CA VAL A 293 9.50 3.65 -7.23
C VAL A 293 10.34 2.78 -6.30
N LYS A 294 11.14 3.39 -5.43
CA LYS A 294 11.96 2.67 -4.47
C LYS A 294 11.33 2.72 -3.09
N TYR A 295 10.96 1.55 -2.58
CA TYR A 295 10.51 1.34 -1.22
C TYR A 295 11.70 0.92 -0.37
N HIS A 296 11.98 1.61 0.72
CA HIS A 296 13.02 1.21 1.65
C HIS A 296 12.49 1.19 3.07
N GLU A 297 12.91 0.20 3.83
CA GLU A 297 12.57 0.10 5.25
C GLU A 297 13.49 1.01 6.08
N THR A 298 12.88 1.89 6.88
CA THR A 298 13.60 2.74 7.83
C THR A 298 13.17 2.41 9.26
N ARG A 299 14.06 2.68 10.21
CA ARG A 299 13.73 2.65 11.64
C ARG A 299 13.79 4.06 12.21
N PRO A 300 12.86 4.42 13.12
CA PRO A 300 12.99 5.65 13.86
C PRO A 300 14.29 5.61 14.68
N PRO A 301 15.04 6.71 14.73
CA PRO A 301 16.23 6.81 15.56
C PRO A 301 15.88 6.80 17.05
N ILE A 302 16.82 6.40 17.90
CA ILE A 302 16.61 6.17 19.34
C ILE A 302 16.08 7.43 20.06
N TYR A 303 16.47 8.63 19.62
CA TYR A 303 15.98 9.86 20.23
C TYR A 303 14.46 10.00 20.15
N HIS A 304 13.83 9.47 19.09
CA HIS A 304 12.37 9.48 18.95
C HIS A 304 11.72 8.73 20.13
N PHE A 305 12.22 7.52 20.42
CA PHE A 305 11.75 6.72 21.55
C PHE A 305 11.98 7.42 22.90
N LEU A 306 13.16 8.01 23.11
CA LEU A 306 13.43 8.73 24.36
C LEU A 306 12.48 9.92 24.55
N THR A 307 12.23 10.68 23.48
CA THR A 307 11.30 11.82 23.55
C THR A 307 9.86 11.37 23.80
N THR A 308 9.40 10.25 23.24
CA THR A 308 8.03 9.74 23.48
C THR A 308 7.88 9.19 24.89
N VAL A 309 8.88 8.51 25.44
CA VAL A 309 8.87 8.06 26.85
C VAL A 309 8.76 9.26 27.79
N CYS A 310 9.57 10.30 27.58
CA CYS A 310 9.47 11.54 28.35
C CYS A 310 8.08 12.19 28.24
N ALA A 311 7.49 12.20 27.05
CA ALA A 311 6.15 12.74 26.83
C ALA A 311 5.05 11.93 27.54
N ILE A 312 5.13 10.58 27.53
CA ILE A 312 4.17 9.72 28.23
C ILE A 312 4.25 9.95 29.74
N VAL A 313 5.47 9.97 30.30
CA VAL A 313 5.68 10.19 31.73
C VAL A 313 5.22 11.61 32.13
N GLY A 314 5.69 12.65 31.45
CA GLY A 314 5.30 14.03 31.74
C GLY A 314 3.80 14.29 31.55
N GLY A 315 3.21 13.74 30.49
CA GLY A 315 1.78 13.87 30.19
C GLY A 315 0.90 13.19 31.23
N THR A 316 1.26 11.99 31.68
CA THR A 316 0.49 11.26 32.71
C THR A 316 0.53 11.97 34.06
N PHE A 317 1.68 12.51 34.49
CA PHE A 317 1.77 13.31 35.72
C PHE A 317 0.95 14.61 35.63
N THR A 318 0.99 15.29 34.49
CA THR A 318 0.21 16.52 34.29
C THR A 318 -1.29 16.25 34.36
N VAL A 319 -1.75 15.19 33.68
CA VAL A 319 -3.17 14.79 33.70
C VAL A 319 -3.61 14.34 35.09
N ALA A 320 -2.78 13.57 35.80
CA ALA A 320 -3.08 13.15 37.17
C ALA A 320 -3.25 14.37 38.11
N GLY A 321 -2.38 15.38 37.99
CA GLY A 321 -2.48 16.61 38.79
C GLY A 321 -3.74 17.44 38.49
N ILE A 322 -4.17 17.50 37.23
CA ILE A 322 -5.42 18.18 36.83
C ILE A 322 -6.64 17.43 37.40
N ILE A 323 -6.65 16.10 37.29
CA ILE A 323 -7.75 15.27 37.83
C ILE A 323 -7.84 15.43 39.35
N ASP A 324 -6.71 15.40 40.07
CA ASP A 324 -6.70 15.59 41.52
C ASP A 324 -7.22 16.97 41.93
N SER A 325 -6.77 18.03 41.25
CA SER A 325 -7.19 19.42 41.51
C SER A 325 -8.69 19.62 41.25
N THR A 326 -9.22 19.05 40.18
CA THR A 326 -10.65 19.13 39.84
C THR A 326 -11.51 18.30 40.79
N LEU A 327 -11.07 17.10 41.17
CA LEU A 327 -11.77 16.24 42.12
C LEU A 327 -11.81 16.87 43.52
N PHE A 328 -10.71 17.46 43.97
CA PHE A 328 -10.67 18.19 45.25
C PHE A 328 -11.63 19.40 45.23
N THR A 329 -11.62 20.18 44.15
CA THR A 329 -12.52 21.33 44.01
C THR A 329 -13.99 20.91 43.98
N ALA A 330 -14.32 19.83 43.25
CA ALA A 330 -15.67 19.27 43.19
C ALA A 330 -16.16 18.78 44.56
N THR A 331 -15.33 18.02 45.31
CA THR A 331 -15.72 17.54 46.65
C THR A 331 -15.95 18.68 47.64
N GLN A 332 -15.17 19.76 47.57
CA GLN A 332 -15.39 20.97 48.36
C GLN A 332 -16.69 21.70 47.98
N LEU A 333 -17.02 21.76 46.68
CA LEU A 333 -18.29 22.30 46.19
C LEU A 333 -19.48 21.47 46.66
N PHE A 334 -19.44 20.14 46.52
CA PHE A 334 -20.51 19.25 46.98
C PHE A 334 -20.73 19.33 48.50
N LYS A 335 -19.66 19.39 49.30
CA LYS A 335 -19.79 19.65 50.75
C LYS A 335 -20.46 20.99 51.05
N LYS A 336 -20.17 22.04 50.27
CA LYS A 336 -20.83 23.36 50.43
C LYS A 336 -22.31 23.33 50.04
N PHE A 337 -22.69 22.52 49.04
CA PHE A 337 -24.09 22.26 48.67
C PHE A 337 -24.84 21.50 49.78
N GLU A 338 -24.28 20.42 50.33
CA GLU A 338 -24.92 19.64 51.40
C GLU A 338 -25.12 20.45 52.69
N LEU A 339 -24.22 21.37 53.00
CA LEU A 339 -24.31 22.23 54.19
C LEU A 339 -25.27 23.42 54.01
N GLY A 340 -25.99 23.54 52.89
CA GLY A 340 -26.96 24.62 52.64
C GLY A 340 -26.38 26.03 52.62
N LYS A 341 -25.05 26.16 52.47
CA LYS A 341 -24.31 27.45 52.53
C LYS A 341 -24.11 28.11 51.17
N LEU A 342 -24.85 27.68 50.15
CA LEU A 342 -24.89 28.35 48.86
C LEU A 342 -26.12 29.27 48.83
N SER A 343 -26.01 30.36 49.59
CA SER A 343 -26.79 31.59 49.42
C SER A 343 -25.83 32.75 49.40
#